data_AF-A0A849SE48-F1
#
_entry.id   AF-A0A849SE48-F1
#
_cell.length_a   1.000
_cell.length_b   1.000
_cell.length_c   1.000
_cell.angle_alpha   90.00
_cell.angle_beta   90.00
_cell.angle_gamma   90.00
#
_symmetry.space_group_name_H-M   'P 1'
#
loop_
_entity.id
_entity.type
_entity.pdbx_description
1 polymer ?
#
loop_
_entity_poly.entity_id
_entity_poly.type
_entity_poly.pdbx_seq_one_letter_code
_entity_poly.pdbx_strand_id
1 'polypeptide(L)' 'MPICVYLCYTPGCNSKVERWMSSADEGSGLRLECPRCGVVMQCAWTGGQTPTPNLKDASALPRRD' A
#
# COMPACT_ATOMS: atom_id res chain seq x y z
N MET A 1 4.80 2.49 -5.92
CA MET A 1 3.58 1.71 -6.20
C MET A 1 2.62 1.92 -5.04
N PRO A 2 1.31 2.03 -5.24
CA PRO A 2 0.41 2.24 -4.11
C PRO A 2 0.17 0.94 -3.33
N ILE A 3 -0.06 1.08 -2.01
CA ILE A 3 -0.30 -0.04 -1.09
C ILE A 3 -1.71 0.08 -0.51
N CYS A 4 -2.44 -1.04 -0.54
CA CYS A 4 -3.60 -1.28 0.31
C CYS A 4 -3.16 -1.89 1.65
N VAL A 5 -3.61 -1.30 2.75
CA VAL A 5 -3.40 -1.83 4.09
C VAL A 5 -4.75 -2.32 4.63
N TYR A 6 -4.87 -3.62 4.87
CA TYR A 6 -6.05 -4.25 5.46
C TYR A 6 -5.81 -4.43 6.96
N LEU A 7 -6.62 -3.78 7.78
CA LEU A 7 -6.55 -3.86 9.23
C LEU A 7 -7.77 -4.61 9.77
N CYS A 8 -7.53 -5.59 10.62
CA CYS A 8 -8.58 -6.28 11.36
C CYS A 8 -8.85 -5.56 12.68
N TYR A 9 -9.98 -4.85 12.73
CA TYR A 9 -10.45 -4.14 13.92
C TYR A 9 -11.19 -5.03 14.93
N THR A 10 -11.26 -6.35 14.69
CA THR A 10 -11.83 -7.28 15.68
C THR A 10 -11.00 -7.22 16.97
N PRO A 11 -11.62 -6.94 18.14
CA PRO A 11 -10.91 -6.88 19.41
C PRO A 11 -10.11 -8.15 19.67
N GLY A 12 -8.85 -7.99 20.09
CA GLY A 12 -7.92 -9.09 20.35
C GLY A 12 -7.27 -9.69 19.10
N CYS A 13 -7.70 -9.33 17.89
CA CYS A 13 -7.04 -9.75 16.66
C CYS A 13 -5.84 -8.85 16.36
N ASN A 14 -6.03 -7.57 16.03
CA ASN A 14 -4.94 -6.65 15.64
C ASN A 14 -4.08 -7.19 14.47
N SER A 15 -4.69 -7.88 13.49
CA SER A 15 -3.98 -8.34 12.30
C SER A 15 -3.88 -7.24 11.25
N LYS A 16 -2.75 -7.20 10.54
CA LYS A 16 -2.50 -6.30 9.41
C LYS A 16 -2.04 -7.13 8.21
N VAL A 17 -2.58 -6.83 7.03
CA VAL A 17 -2.11 -7.38 5.75
C VAL A 17 -1.85 -6.22 4.80
N GLU A 18 -0.67 -6.21 4.18
CA GLU A 18 -0.27 -5.18 3.22
C GLU A 18 -0.19 -5.81 1.83
N ARG A 19 -0.83 -5.16 0.85
CA ARG A 19 -0.84 -5.65 -0.53
C ARG A 19 -0.58 -4.52 -1.50
N TRP A 20 0.42 -4.72 -2.35
CA TRP A 20 0.67 -3.88 -3.50
C TRP A 20 -0.46 -4.07 -4.50
N MET A 21 -1.02 -2.95 -4.96
CA MET A 21 -2.16 -2.91 -5.87
C MET A 21 -1.85 -1.93 -7.00
N SER A 22 -2.48 -2.12 -8.16
CA SER A 22 -2.33 -1.19 -9.27
C SER A 22 -3.24 0.03 -9.14
N SER A 23 -4.39 -0.12 -8.46
CA SER A 23 -5.37 0.95 -8.26
C SER A 23 -6.14 0.81 -6.92
N ALA A 24 -6.75 1.90 -6.47
CA ALA A 24 -7.57 1.89 -5.25
C ALA A 24 -8.85 1.06 -5.42
N ASP A 25 -9.43 1.06 -6.62
CA ASP A 25 -10.65 0.32 -6.95
C ASP A 25 -10.45 -1.20 -6.91
N GLU A 26 -9.30 -1.67 -7.40
CA GLU A 26 -8.91 -3.08 -7.26
C GLU A 26 -8.78 -3.49 -5.78
N GLY A 27 -8.24 -2.58 -4.98
CA GLY A 27 -8.10 -2.74 -3.54
C GLY A 27 -9.42 -2.76 -2.78
N SER A 28 -10.38 -1.91 -3.14
CA SER A 28 -11.69 -1.83 -2.48
C SER A 28 -12.62 -2.97 -2.89
N GLY A 29 -12.50 -3.47 -4.12
CA GLY A 29 -13.26 -4.62 -4.62
C GLY A 29 -12.78 -5.97 -4.09
N LEU A 30 -11.55 -6.04 -3.58
CA LEU A 30 -10.99 -7.27 -3.03
C LEU A 30 -11.56 -7.58 -1.64
N ARG A 31 -12.28 -8.69 -1.50
CA ARG A 31 -12.69 -9.23 -0.21
C ARG A 31 -11.55 -10.04 0.38
N LEU A 32 -10.90 -9.48 1.40
CA LEU A 32 -9.80 -10.15 2.09
C LEU A 32 -10.20 -10.49 3.52
N GLU A 33 -10.20 -11.78 3.84
CA GLU A 33 -10.54 -12.27 5.18
C GLU A 33 -9.32 -12.19 6.11
N CYS A 34 -9.57 -11.84 7.36
CA CYS A 34 -8.53 -11.85 8.38
C CYS A 34 -8.05 -13.29 8.61
N PRO A 35 -6.75 -13.59 8.49
CA PRO A 35 -6.23 -14.95 8.63
C PRO A 35 -6.38 -15.52 10.05
N ARG A 36 -6.78 -14.70 11.04
CA ARG A 36 -6.95 -15.12 12.42
C ARG A 36 -8.40 -15.32 12.85
N CYS A 37 -9.34 -14.55 12.30
CA CYS A 37 -10.75 -14.59 12.74
C CYS A 37 -11.76 -14.69 11.59
N GLY A 38 -11.33 -14.70 10.34
CA GLY A 38 -12.20 -14.82 9.17
C GLY A 38 -13.01 -13.57 8.81
N VAL A 39 -12.96 -12.51 9.63
CA VAL A 39 -13.69 -11.26 9.35
C VAL A 39 -13.15 -10.61 8.07
N VAL A 40 -14.05 -10.19 7.19
CA VAL A 40 -13.69 -9.45 5.97
C VAL A 40 -13.13 -8.08 6.37
N MET A 41 -11.89 -7.83 5.98
CA MET A 41 -11.20 -6.57 6.19
C MET A 41 -11.43 -5.63 5.01
N GLN A 42 -11.35 -4.33 5.28
CA GLN A 42 -11.44 -3.29 4.25
C GLN A 42 -10.04 -2.72 3.96
N CYS A 43 -9.81 -2.32 2.70
CA CYS A 43 -8.57 -1.64 2.34
C CYS A 43 -8.57 -0.19 2.83
N ALA A 44 -7.56 0.18 3.62
CA ALA A 44 -7.14 1.56 3.81
C ALA A 44 -6.05 1.89 2.77
N TRP A 45 -6.36 2.78 1.85
CA TRP A 45 -5.44 3.19 0.78
C TRP A 45 -4.41 4.19 1.31
N THR A 46 -3.13 3.90 1.10
CA THR A 46 -2.02 4.76 1.59
C THR A 46 -1.65 5.90 0.62
N GLY A 47 -2.40 6.05 -0.48
CA GLY A 47 -2.17 7.07 -1.50
C GLY A 47 -1.17 6.62 -2.58
N GLY A 48 -1.00 7.47 -3.60
CA GLY A 48 0.03 7.28 -4.62
C GLY A 48 1.40 7.57 -4.02
N GLN A 49 2.28 6.56 -3.98
CA GLN A 49 3.69 6.80 -3.69
C GLN A 49 4.27 7.64 -4.84
N THR A 50 4.81 8.83 -4.52
CA THR A 50 5.60 9.62 -5.49
C THR A 50 6.72 8.73 -6.00
N PRO A 51 6.91 8.59 -7.33
CA PRO A 51 8.03 7.84 -7.87
C PRO A 51 9.32 8.36 -7.26
N THR A 52 10.07 7.51 -6.57
CA THR A 52 11.42 7.86 -6.15
C THR A 52 12.22 8.11 -7.42
N PRO A 53 12.78 9.32 -7.63
CA PRO A 53 13.61 9.56 -8.80
C PRO A 53 14.76 8.56 -8.79
N ASN A 54 15.06 7.94 -9.94
CA ASN A 54 16.18 7.01 -9.98
C ASN A 54 17.46 7.76 -9.67
N LEU A 55 18.26 7.22 -8.76
CA LEU A 55 19.53 7.82 -8.36
C LEU A 55 20.52 7.95 -9.54
N LYS A 56 20.34 7.14 -10.60
CA LYS A 56 21.08 7.25 -11.86
C LYS A 56 20.76 8.53 -12.64
N ASP A 57 19.51 8.98 -12.58
CA ASP A 57 19.05 10.20 -13.27
C ASP A 57 19.49 11.47 -12.51
N ALA A 58 19.86 11.35 -11.23
CA ALA A 58 20.34 12.46 -10.40
C ALA A 58 21.74 12.99 -10.82
N SER A 59 22.46 12.27 -11.68
CA SER A 59 23.81 12.64 -12.13
C SER A 59 23.82 13.65 -13.29
N ALA A 60 22.66 14.08 -13.79
CA ALA A 60 22.53 15.01 -14.91
C ALA A 60 22.42 16.50 -14.52
N LEU A 61 22.75 16.87 -13.27
CA LEU A 61 22.84 18.28 -12.90
C LEU A 61 24.13 18.88 -13.50
N PRO A 62 24.05 19.93 -14.34
CA PRO A 62 25.24 20.60 -14.83
C PRO A 62 25.98 21.18 -13.63
N ARG A 63 27.27 20.82 -13.50
CA ARG A 63 28.17 21.48 -12.54
C ARG A 63 28.15 22.97 -12.87
N ARG A 64 27.70 23.79 -11.91
CA ARG A 64 27.96 25.22 -11.93
C ARG A 64 29.41 25.40 -11.50
N ASP A 65 30.28 25.62 -12.47
CA ASP A 65 31.57 26.30 -12.27
C ASP A 65 31.33 27.75 -11.83
#